data_AF-A0A5C6RTB1-F1
#
_entry.id   AF-A0A5C6RTB1-F1
#
_cell.length_a   1.000
_cell.length_b   1.000
_cell.length_c   1.000
_cell.angle_alpha   90.00
_cell.angle_beta   90.00
_cell.angle_gamma   90.00
#
_symmetry.space_group_name_H-M   'P 1'
#
loop_
_entity.id
_entity.type
_entity.pdbx_description
1 polymer ?
#
loop_
_entity_poly.entity_id
_entity_poly.type
_entity_poly.pdbx_seq_one_letter_code
_entity_poly.pdbx_strand_id
1 'polypeptide(L)'
;MPLPPRPFYSPFEIATRWECDVADIIDWAVAGHLHILVLIPPCTIGGRVFSDAVEVAPSDIHLLLRRFDRSSGKVRIMRMRYPGEPEWTVAVEGDKGVMIGQLDLLIAADDVVAFEGRYVGSARGNSSVGSGRYDWDGCMAAMLIHARDYGLPANQAELIGVIQDWFIGHSPKGEAPDESTIRKRLNPIWQRIRDAA
;
A
#
# COMPACT_ATOMS: atom_id res chain seq x y z
N MET A 1 27.25 -0.38 24.44
CA MET A 1 27.50 -1.06 23.15
C MET A 1 26.38 -0.71 22.20
N PRO A 2 26.65 -0.32 20.94
CA PRO A 2 25.58 -0.17 19.95
C PRO A 2 24.91 -1.54 19.73
N LEU A 3 23.59 -1.55 19.66
CA LEU A 3 22.82 -2.75 19.34
C LEU A 3 23.01 -3.12 17.86
N PRO A 4 22.89 -4.41 17.50
CA PRO A 4 22.88 -4.80 16.09
C PRO A 4 21.73 -4.11 15.33
N PRO A 5 21.89 -3.88 14.02
CA PRO A 5 20.84 -3.28 13.20
C PRO A 5 19.60 -4.16 13.17
N ARG A 6 18.44 -3.52 12.97
CA ARG A 6 17.15 -4.21 12.88
C ARG A 6 17.14 -5.10 11.61
N PRO A 7 16.78 -6.40 11.71
CA PRO A 7 16.86 -7.32 10.57
C PRO A 7 15.62 -7.31 9.66
N PHE A 8 14.45 -6.91 10.18
CA PHE A 8 13.18 -6.95 9.45
C PHE A 8 12.35 -5.70 9.67
N TYR A 9 11.53 -5.36 8.69
CA TYR A 9 10.55 -4.28 8.74
C TYR A 9 9.18 -4.80 8.29
N SER A 10 8.10 -4.26 8.85
CA SER A 10 6.77 -4.50 8.32
C SER A 10 6.52 -3.70 7.03
N PRO A 11 5.65 -4.16 6.12
CA PRO A 11 5.23 -3.37 4.95
C PRO A 11 4.68 -1.99 5.33
N PHE A 12 4.01 -1.84 6.48
CA PHE A 12 3.46 -0.56 6.95
C PHE A 12 4.54 0.44 7.35
N GLU A 13 5.59 -0.02 8.03
CA GLU A 13 6.74 0.82 8.38
C GLU A 13 7.45 1.31 7.11
N ILE A 14 7.59 0.43 6.13
CA ILE A 14 8.23 0.76 4.85
C ILE A 14 7.35 1.70 4.01
N ALA A 15 6.06 1.46 3.94
CA ALA A 15 5.11 2.36 3.27
C ALA A 15 5.16 3.78 3.88
N THR A 16 5.21 3.87 5.22
CA THR A 16 5.40 5.15 5.92
C THR A 16 6.74 5.79 5.59
N ARG A 17 7.83 5.01 5.61
CA ARG A 17 9.20 5.48 5.33
C ARG A 17 9.38 5.98 3.89
N TRP A 18 8.68 5.39 2.94
CA TRP A 18 8.75 5.73 1.52
C TRP A 18 7.59 6.61 1.04
N GLU A 19 6.72 7.06 1.94
CA GLU A 19 5.57 7.92 1.66
C GLU A 19 4.66 7.35 0.54
N CYS A 20 4.41 6.04 0.57
CA CYS A 20 3.57 5.34 -0.41
C CYS A 20 2.42 4.57 0.25
N ASP A 21 1.49 4.05 -0.55
CA ASP A 21 0.45 3.15 -0.05
C ASP A 21 1.04 1.76 0.25
N VAL A 22 0.52 1.06 1.26
CA VAL A 22 0.99 -0.30 1.59
C VAL A 22 0.73 -1.29 0.44
N ALA A 23 -0.26 -1.04 -0.40
CA ALA A 23 -0.50 -1.82 -1.60
C ALA A 23 0.59 -1.63 -2.65
N ASP A 24 1.24 -0.45 -2.73
CA ASP A 24 2.39 -0.23 -3.64
C ASP A 24 3.54 -1.19 -3.31
N ILE A 25 3.77 -1.47 -2.02
CA ILE A 25 4.77 -2.43 -1.55
C ILE A 25 4.51 -3.83 -2.13
N ILE A 26 3.25 -4.25 -2.15
CA ILE A 26 2.86 -5.56 -2.69
C ILE A 26 2.95 -5.58 -4.21
N ASP A 27 2.55 -4.50 -4.88
CA ASP A 27 2.70 -4.38 -6.33
C ASP A 27 4.18 -4.48 -6.74
N TRP A 28 5.09 -3.86 -5.98
CA TRP A 28 6.55 -4.00 -6.20
C TRP A 28 7.06 -5.40 -5.90
N ALA A 29 6.53 -6.08 -4.88
CA ALA A 29 6.86 -7.47 -4.62
C ALA A 29 6.40 -8.40 -5.74
N VAL A 30 5.19 -8.20 -6.27
CA VAL A 30 4.67 -8.93 -7.46
C VAL A 30 5.58 -8.70 -8.68
N ALA A 31 6.09 -7.48 -8.86
CA ALA A 31 7.06 -7.14 -9.90
C ALA A 31 8.49 -7.68 -9.65
N GLY A 32 8.73 -8.34 -8.52
CA GLY A 32 10.03 -8.92 -8.16
C GLY A 32 11.05 -7.91 -7.66
N HIS A 33 10.61 -6.73 -7.20
CA HIS A 33 11.51 -5.71 -6.63
C HIS A 33 11.73 -5.89 -5.12
N LEU A 34 10.87 -6.65 -4.44
CA LEU A 34 10.91 -6.90 -3.00
C LEU A 34 10.54 -8.36 -2.72
N HIS A 35 11.15 -8.96 -1.71
CA HIS A 35 10.70 -10.24 -1.17
C HIS A 35 9.88 -10.02 0.11
N ILE A 36 8.77 -10.74 0.22
CA ILE A 36 7.93 -10.74 1.42
C ILE A 36 8.17 -12.02 2.20
N LEU A 37 8.48 -11.86 3.47
CA LEU A 37 8.78 -12.90 4.42
C LEU A 37 7.66 -13.04 5.45
N VAL A 38 7.58 -14.23 6.04
CA VAL A 38 6.81 -14.50 7.26
C VAL A 38 7.64 -15.37 8.20
N LEU A 39 7.40 -15.25 9.50
CA LEU A 39 7.99 -16.15 10.50
C LEU A 39 6.99 -17.24 10.86
N ILE A 40 7.40 -18.50 10.72
CA ILE A 40 6.53 -19.65 10.98
C ILE A 40 7.12 -20.61 12.02
N PRO A 41 6.28 -21.23 12.87
CA PRO A 41 6.70 -22.41 13.60
C PRO A 41 6.93 -23.58 12.62
N PRO A 42 7.65 -24.64 13.03
CA PRO A 42 7.85 -25.82 12.20
C PRO A 42 6.53 -26.37 11.64
N CYS A 43 6.43 -26.44 10.32
CA CYS A 43 5.27 -26.99 9.62
C CYS A 43 5.72 -27.79 8.38
N THR A 44 4.88 -28.72 7.94
CA THR A 44 5.15 -29.53 6.74
C THR A 44 4.29 -29.03 5.57
N ILE A 45 4.93 -28.76 4.44
CA ILE A 45 4.29 -28.45 3.16
C ILE A 45 5.04 -29.20 2.06
N GLY A 46 4.31 -29.88 1.17
CA GLY A 46 4.89 -30.60 0.04
C GLY A 46 5.86 -31.71 0.47
N GLY A 47 5.66 -32.30 1.65
CA GLY A 47 6.56 -33.30 2.24
C GLY A 47 7.86 -32.74 2.81
N ARG A 48 8.07 -31.41 2.77
CA ARG A 48 9.23 -30.72 3.34
C ARG A 48 8.84 -29.99 4.63
N VAL A 49 9.74 -30.00 5.61
CA VAL A 49 9.60 -29.21 6.84
C VAL A 49 10.16 -27.80 6.62
N PHE A 50 9.36 -26.80 6.95
CA PHE A 50 9.73 -25.39 6.98
C PHE A 50 9.64 -24.84 8.41
N SER A 51 10.56 -23.94 8.78
CA SER A 51 10.53 -23.18 10.02
C SER A 51 11.15 -21.80 9.84
N ASP A 52 10.97 -20.92 10.84
CA ASP A 52 11.60 -19.60 10.89
C ASP A 52 11.16 -18.71 9.73
N ALA A 53 12.08 -17.97 9.11
CA ALA A 53 11.78 -17.05 8.02
C ALA A 53 11.63 -17.79 6.68
N VAL A 54 10.46 -17.66 6.07
CA VAL A 54 10.18 -18.17 4.72
C VAL A 54 9.63 -17.07 3.84
N GLU A 55 9.95 -17.14 2.55
CA GLU A 55 9.35 -16.28 1.53
C GLU A 55 7.95 -16.79 1.16
N VAL A 56 7.05 -15.83 0.97
CA VAL A 56 5.67 -16.07 0.52
C VAL A 56 5.44 -15.41 -0.82
N ALA A 57 4.63 -16.06 -1.66
CA ALA A 57 4.34 -15.51 -2.97
C ALA A 57 3.43 -14.28 -2.81
N PRO A 58 3.77 -13.11 -3.38
CA PRO A 58 2.96 -11.90 -3.26
C PRO A 58 1.51 -12.07 -3.73
N SER A 59 1.29 -12.90 -4.75
CA SER A 59 -0.07 -13.23 -5.24
C SER A 59 -0.93 -13.96 -4.20
N ASP A 60 -0.32 -14.64 -3.22
CA ASP A 60 -1.07 -15.39 -2.21
C ASP A 60 -1.50 -14.47 -1.05
N ILE A 61 -0.84 -13.31 -0.92
CA ILE A 61 -1.07 -12.32 0.13
C ILE A 61 -1.70 -11.02 -0.38
N HIS A 62 -1.92 -10.86 -1.69
CA HIS A 62 -2.51 -9.65 -2.26
C HIS A 62 -3.87 -9.28 -1.64
N LEU A 63 -4.63 -10.27 -1.17
CA LEU A 63 -5.91 -10.07 -0.46
C LEU A 63 -5.75 -9.40 0.90
N LEU A 64 -4.58 -9.54 1.53
CA LEU A 64 -4.28 -8.90 2.79
C LEU A 64 -4.08 -7.39 2.62
N LEU A 65 -3.56 -6.90 1.50
CA LEU A 65 -3.11 -5.50 1.39
C LEU A 65 -3.73 -4.80 0.17
N ARG A 66 -5.04 -4.97 -0.02
CA ARG A 66 -5.80 -4.33 -1.12
C ARG A 66 -5.95 -2.83 -0.91
N ARG A 67 -5.83 -2.04 -1.99
CA ARG A 67 -6.07 -0.58 -2.00
C ARG A 67 -7.49 -0.19 -1.58
N PHE A 68 -8.49 -0.96 -2.02
CA PHE A 68 -9.91 -0.61 -1.86
C PHE A 68 -10.73 -1.85 -1.47
N ASP A 69 -10.59 -2.32 -0.24
CA ASP A 69 -11.51 -3.33 0.36
C ASP A 69 -11.27 -3.45 1.88
N ARG A 70 -12.22 -4.06 2.59
CA ARG A 70 -11.91 -4.67 3.89
C ARG A 70 -11.00 -5.87 3.61
N SER A 71 -9.69 -5.64 3.76
CA SER A 71 -8.68 -6.69 3.73
C SER A 71 -9.16 -7.93 4.50
N SER A 72 -9.07 -9.11 3.89
CA SER A 72 -9.31 -10.35 4.64
C SER A 72 -8.38 -10.36 5.83
N GLY A 73 -8.89 -10.47 7.06
CA GLY A 73 -8.04 -10.38 8.25
C GLY A 73 -6.92 -11.44 8.29
N LYS A 74 -7.10 -12.55 7.56
CA LYS A 74 -6.12 -13.63 7.38
C LYS A 74 -6.28 -14.28 6.01
N VAL A 75 -5.17 -14.79 5.46
CA VAL A 75 -5.12 -15.66 4.28
C VAL A 75 -4.40 -16.96 4.62
N ARG A 76 -4.66 -18.00 3.83
CA ARG A 76 -3.93 -19.26 3.91
C ARG A 76 -2.92 -19.34 2.76
N ILE A 77 -1.65 -19.43 3.10
CA ILE A 77 -0.60 -19.71 2.13
C ILE A 77 -0.42 -21.22 1.96
N MET A 78 -0.28 -21.65 0.70
CA MET A 78 -0.16 -23.06 0.30
C MET A 78 1.16 -23.34 -0.43
N ARG A 79 2.07 -22.36 -0.47
CA ARG A 79 3.42 -22.54 -0.99
C ARG A 79 4.37 -21.58 -0.26
N MET A 80 5.61 -22.01 -0.16
CA MET A 80 6.68 -21.24 0.45
C MET A 80 8.03 -21.74 -0.05
N ARG A 81 9.07 -20.95 0.21
CA ARG A 81 10.47 -21.29 -0.03
C ARG A 81 11.34 -20.62 1.03
N TYR A 82 12.55 -21.12 1.25
CA TYR A 82 13.48 -20.32 2.05
C TYR A 82 14.01 -19.13 1.24
N PRO A 83 14.42 -18.04 1.92
CA PRO A 83 15.01 -16.90 1.25
C PRO A 83 16.18 -17.30 0.34
N GLY A 84 16.15 -16.83 -0.90
CA GLY A 84 17.17 -17.14 -1.91
C GLY A 84 17.03 -18.49 -2.63
N GLU A 85 16.06 -19.34 -2.26
CA GLU A 85 15.77 -20.54 -3.04
C GLU A 85 14.99 -20.20 -4.32
N PRO A 86 15.34 -20.76 -5.48
CA PRO A 86 14.65 -20.44 -6.74
C PRO A 86 13.26 -21.08 -6.82
N GLU A 87 13.08 -22.27 -6.25
CA GLU A 87 11.88 -23.08 -6.43
C GLU A 87 10.90 -22.94 -5.27
N TRP A 88 9.61 -22.88 -5.62
CA TRP A 88 8.52 -22.90 -4.66
C TRP A 88 8.19 -24.34 -4.28
N THR A 89 8.15 -24.64 -2.99
CA THR A 89 7.51 -25.88 -2.51
C THR A 89 6.02 -25.63 -2.36
N VAL A 90 5.22 -26.38 -3.10
CA VAL A 90 3.76 -26.27 -3.13
C VAL A 90 3.15 -27.39 -2.28
N ALA A 91 2.09 -27.06 -1.56
CA ALA A 91 1.31 -28.00 -0.77
C ALA A 91 0.76 -29.15 -1.62
N VAL A 92 0.77 -30.34 -1.03
CA VAL A 92 0.17 -31.55 -1.60
C VAL A 92 -1.15 -31.87 -0.90
N GLU A 93 -1.87 -32.88 -1.39
CA GLU A 93 -3.12 -33.31 -0.80
C GLU A 93 -2.94 -33.67 0.69
N GLY A 94 -3.77 -33.07 1.55
CA GLY A 94 -3.72 -33.24 3.01
C GLY A 94 -2.96 -32.15 3.77
N ASP A 95 -2.17 -31.32 3.09
CA ASP A 95 -1.48 -30.20 3.74
C ASP A 95 -2.47 -29.12 4.20
N LYS A 96 -2.26 -28.59 5.41
CA LYS A 96 -3.13 -27.56 5.99
C LYS A 96 -2.78 -26.14 5.56
N GLY A 97 -1.58 -25.93 5.02
CA GLY A 97 -1.01 -24.60 4.79
C GLY A 97 -0.77 -23.83 6.08
N VAL A 98 -0.43 -22.55 5.94
CA VAL A 98 -0.20 -21.65 7.08
C VAL A 98 -1.15 -20.46 6.98
N MET A 99 -1.82 -20.12 8.10
CA MET A 99 -2.65 -18.93 8.19
C MET A 99 -1.80 -17.74 8.60
N ILE A 100 -1.83 -16.68 7.81
CA ILE A 100 -1.10 -15.43 8.07
C ILE A 100 -2.03 -14.22 7.93
N GLY A 101 -1.77 -13.18 8.70
CA GLY A 101 -2.39 -11.86 8.59
C GLY A 101 -1.40 -10.80 8.14
N GLN A 102 -1.89 -9.57 7.99
CA GLN A 102 -1.08 -8.43 7.54
C GLN A 102 0.13 -8.15 8.46
N LEU A 103 -0.01 -8.39 9.76
CA LEU A 103 1.02 -8.10 10.76
C LEU A 103 2.11 -9.19 10.83
N ASP A 104 1.91 -10.31 10.16
CA ASP A 104 2.91 -11.39 10.08
C ASP A 104 3.91 -11.16 8.93
N LEU A 105 3.64 -10.17 8.06
CA LEU A 105 4.43 -9.87 6.88
C LEU A 105 5.67 -9.04 7.24
N LEU A 106 6.80 -9.42 6.65
CA LEU A 106 8.10 -8.83 6.89
C LEU A 106 8.85 -8.59 5.57
N ILE A 107 9.75 -7.63 5.59
CA ILE A 107 10.71 -7.31 4.53
C ILE A 107 12.10 -7.30 5.17
N ALA A 108 13.06 -7.99 4.56
CA ALA A 108 14.43 -8.04 5.05
C ALA A 108 15.08 -6.65 4.94
N ALA A 109 15.92 -6.29 5.92
CA ALA A 109 16.66 -5.03 5.88
C ALA A 109 17.54 -4.89 4.63
N ASP A 110 18.14 -6.00 4.16
CA ASP A 110 18.95 -6.01 2.95
C ASP A 110 18.14 -5.69 1.69
N ASP A 111 16.90 -6.19 1.59
CA ASP A 111 15.97 -5.85 0.51
C ASP A 111 15.59 -4.37 0.53
N VAL A 112 15.34 -3.82 1.73
CA VAL A 112 15.05 -2.38 1.90
C VAL A 112 16.24 -1.54 1.43
N VAL A 113 17.46 -1.89 1.86
CA VAL A 113 18.68 -1.18 1.45
C VAL A 113 18.92 -1.30 -0.06
N ALA A 114 18.72 -2.49 -0.64
CA ALA A 114 18.88 -2.73 -2.07
C ALA A 114 17.85 -1.94 -2.89
N PHE A 115 16.58 -1.96 -2.47
CA PHE A 115 15.50 -1.19 -3.10
C PHE A 115 15.77 0.30 -2.99
N GLU A 116 16.16 0.78 -1.80
CA GLU A 116 16.51 2.18 -1.60
C GLU A 116 17.70 2.59 -2.46
N GLY A 117 18.77 1.81 -2.49
CA GLY A 117 19.93 2.09 -3.34
C GLY A 117 19.58 2.19 -4.83
N ARG A 118 18.60 1.41 -5.30
CA ARG A 118 18.19 1.37 -6.70
C ARG A 118 17.16 2.45 -7.08
N TYR A 119 16.21 2.73 -6.20
CA TYR A 119 15.04 3.54 -6.53
C TYR A 119 14.92 4.81 -5.69
N VAL A 120 15.37 4.80 -4.44
CA VAL A 120 15.23 5.94 -3.50
C VAL A 120 16.48 6.82 -3.46
N GLY A 121 17.67 6.22 -3.65
CA GLY A 121 19.00 6.87 -3.61
C GLY A 121 19.30 7.79 -4.79
N SER A 122 18.42 7.86 -5.78
CA SER A 122 18.36 8.91 -6.81
C SER A 122 17.03 9.66 -6.84
N ALA A 123 16.04 9.24 -6.03
CA ALA A 123 14.71 9.85 -5.98
C ALA A 123 14.58 10.85 -4.83
N ARG A 124 15.27 11.99 -4.97
CA ARG A 124 14.60 13.28 -4.65
C ARG A 124 13.69 13.73 -5.80
N GLY A 125 13.35 12.81 -6.70
CA GLY A 125 12.61 13.06 -7.92
C GLY A 125 12.09 11.75 -8.46
N ASN A 126 11.02 11.25 -7.83
CA ASN A 126 9.93 10.56 -8.53
C ASN A 126 8.73 10.59 -7.57
N SER A 127 8.08 11.75 -7.50
CA SER A 127 6.83 11.95 -8.23
C SER A 127 5.71 11.11 -7.62
N SER A 128 5.28 11.48 -6.41
CA SER A 128 3.84 11.58 -6.24
C SER A 128 3.37 12.52 -7.36
N VAL A 129 2.47 12.04 -8.21
CA VAL A 129 1.76 12.88 -9.17
C VAL A 129 0.87 13.82 -8.33
N GLY A 130 1.45 14.81 -7.67
CA GLY A 130 0.72 15.50 -6.63
C GLY A 130 1.42 16.53 -5.75
N SER A 131 2.75 16.57 -5.61
CA SER A 131 3.38 17.61 -4.75
C SER A 131 3.42 19.01 -5.40
N GLY A 132 2.32 19.43 -6.03
CA GLY A 132 2.05 20.83 -6.28
C GLY A 132 1.91 21.58 -4.96
N ARG A 133 1.88 22.92 -5.03
CA ARG A 133 1.68 23.87 -3.91
C ARG A 133 0.54 23.52 -2.92
N TYR A 134 -0.36 22.61 -3.27
CA TYR A 134 -1.56 22.28 -2.52
C TYR A 134 -1.66 20.78 -2.27
N ASP A 135 -2.12 20.40 -1.07
CA ASP A 135 -2.37 19.01 -0.68
C ASP A 135 -3.61 18.44 -1.37
N TRP A 136 -3.43 18.01 -2.61
CA TRP A 136 -4.51 17.43 -3.39
C TRP A 136 -4.92 16.03 -2.91
N ASP A 137 -3.99 15.28 -2.30
CA ASP A 137 -4.27 13.92 -1.84
C ASP A 137 -5.10 13.96 -0.56
N GLY A 138 -4.77 14.83 0.40
CA GLY A 138 -5.60 15.11 1.56
C GLY A 138 -6.97 15.66 1.18
N CYS A 139 -7.04 16.52 0.17
CA CYS A 139 -8.30 17.05 -0.36
C CYS A 139 -9.19 15.92 -0.91
N MET A 140 -8.63 15.01 -1.71
CA MET A 140 -9.37 13.88 -2.27
C MET A 140 -9.88 12.91 -1.19
N ALA A 141 -9.07 12.67 -0.15
CA ALA A 141 -9.50 11.88 1.00
C ALA A 141 -10.66 12.53 1.76
N ALA A 142 -10.59 13.84 2.00
CA ALA A 142 -11.65 14.60 2.65
C ALA A 142 -12.94 14.63 1.82
N MET A 143 -12.84 14.72 0.49
CA MET A 143 -13.98 14.64 -0.42
C MET A 143 -14.70 13.28 -0.32
N LEU A 144 -13.95 12.18 -0.22
CA LEU A 144 -14.53 10.84 -0.01
C LEU A 144 -15.23 10.70 1.34
N ILE A 145 -14.65 11.26 2.40
CA ILE A 145 -15.26 11.30 3.74
C ILE A 145 -16.56 12.13 3.71
N HIS A 146 -16.52 13.32 3.10
CA HIS A 146 -17.70 14.16 2.92
C HIS A 146 -18.80 13.42 2.16
N ALA A 147 -18.46 12.75 1.05
CA ALA A 147 -19.41 11.98 0.26
C ALA A 147 -20.04 10.83 1.06
N ARG A 148 -19.30 10.20 1.96
CA ARG A 148 -19.81 9.16 2.86
C ARG A 148 -20.77 9.72 3.90
N ASP A 149 -20.43 10.85 4.52
CA ASP A 149 -21.14 11.37 5.70
C ASP A 149 -22.33 12.26 5.32
N TYR A 150 -22.25 12.96 4.19
CA TYR A 150 -23.24 13.95 3.72
C TYR A 150 -23.81 13.66 2.33
N GLY A 151 -23.33 12.61 1.67
CA GLY A 151 -23.68 12.31 0.27
C GLY A 151 -22.87 13.14 -0.73
N LEU A 152 -23.03 12.81 -2.00
CA LEU A 152 -22.42 13.56 -3.09
C LEU A 152 -23.13 14.93 -3.24
N PRO A 153 -22.38 16.01 -3.50
CA PRO A 153 -22.96 17.30 -3.84
C PRO A 153 -23.91 17.20 -5.04
N ALA A 154 -24.94 18.05 -5.11
CA ALA A 154 -25.96 17.97 -6.15
C ALA A 154 -25.42 18.37 -7.53
N ASN A 155 -24.39 19.23 -7.55
CA ASN A 155 -23.78 19.73 -8.77
C ASN A 155 -22.27 20.00 -8.59
N GLN A 156 -21.57 20.20 -9.71
CA GLN A 156 -20.12 20.43 -9.73
C GLN A 156 -19.72 21.71 -8.99
N ALA A 157 -20.57 22.74 -8.98
CA ALA A 157 -20.27 24.01 -8.31
C ALA A 157 -20.26 23.85 -6.78
N GLU A 158 -21.21 23.10 -6.22
CA GLU A 158 -21.21 22.73 -4.80
C GLU A 158 -19.98 21.91 -4.43
N LEU A 159 -19.58 20.96 -5.28
CA LEU A 159 -18.36 20.18 -5.05
C LEU A 159 -17.10 21.05 -5.03
N ILE A 160 -17.02 22.04 -5.93
CA ILE A 160 -15.93 23.01 -5.96
C ILE A 160 -15.92 23.84 -4.66
N GLY A 161 -17.09 24.27 -4.17
CA GLY A 161 -17.22 25.01 -2.91
C GLY A 161 -16.72 24.22 -1.71
N VAL A 162 -17.14 22.96 -1.56
CA VAL A 162 -16.67 22.06 -0.50
C VAL A 162 -15.15 21.92 -0.50
N ILE A 163 -14.55 21.84 -1.68
CA ILE A 163 -13.09 21.70 -1.84
C ILE A 163 -12.35 23.01 -1.53
N GLN A 164 -12.90 24.16 -1.93
CA GLN A 164 -12.36 25.46 -1.57
C GLN A 164 -12.37 25.68 -0.05
N ASP A 165 -13.50 25.41 0.59
CA ASP A 165 -13.65 25.52 2.04
C ASP A 165 -12.67 24.60 2.77
N TRP A 166 -12.48 23.38 2.27
CA TRP A 166 -11.51 22.45 2.82
C TRP A 166 -10.07 23.00 2.72
N PHE A 167 -9.65 23.48 1.55
CA PHE A 167 -8.31 24.05 1.37
C PHE A 167 -8.07 25.28 2.26
N ILE A 168 -9.07 26.16 2.38
CA ILE A 168 -8.97 27.33 3.27
C ILE A 168 -8.83 26.89 4.73
N GLY A 169 -9.59 25.89 5.18
CA GLY A 169 -9.55 25.38 6.55
C GLY A 169 -8.29 24.58 6.91
N HIS A 170 -7.62 23.97 5.92
CA HIS A 170 -6.47 23.08 6.13
C HIS A 170 -5.13 23.70 5.68
N SER A 171 -5.14 24.92 5.14
CA SER A 171 -3.94 25.66 4.80
C SER A 171 -3.48 26.53 5.97
N PRO A 172 -2.20 26.49 6.40
CA PRO A 172 -1.66 27.35 7.46
C PRO A 172 -1.83 28.86 7.20
N LYS A 173 -2.05 29.25 5.94
CA LYS A 173 -2.24 30.63 5.50
C LYS A 173 -3.62 30.91 4.92
N GLY A 174 -4.54 29.94 4.97
CA GLY A 174 -5.85 30.03 4.31
C GLY A 174 -5.75 30.08 2.78
N GLU A 175 -4.66 29.58 2.20
CA GLU A 175 -4.46 29.56 0.76
C GLU A 175 -5.21 28.39 0.12
N ALA A 176 -6.04 28.68 -0.88
CA ALA A 176 -6.66 27.70 -1.75
C ALA A 176 -6.21 27.90 -3.21
N PRO A 177 -6.21 26.85 -4.05
CA PRO A 177 -6.09 27.01 -5.49
C PRO A 177 -7.25 27.83 -6.04
N ASP A 178 -7.04 28.52 -7.16
CA ASP A 178 -8.11 29.22 -7.84
C ASP A 178 -9.18 28.25 -8.35
N GLU A 179 -10.41 28.75 -8.49
CA GLU A 179 -11.57 27.95 -8.88
C GLU A 179 -11.37 27.26 -10.24
N SER A 180 -10.65 27.89 -11.19
CA SER A 180 -10.38 27.28 -12.49
C SER A 180 -9.45 26.08 -12.37
N THR A 181 -8.46 26.14 -11.47
CA THR A 181 -7.56 25.03 -11.19
C THR A 181 -8.30 23.87 -10.53
N ILE A 182 -9.15 24.16 -9.55
CA ILE A 182 -10.01 23.16 -8.88
C ILE A 182 -10.96 22.51 -9.90
N ARG A 183 -11.67 23.32 -10.69
CA ARG A 183 -12.61 22.84 -11.70
C ARG A 183 -11.96 21.92 -12.73
N LYS A 184 -10.80 22.30 -13.28
CA LYS A 184 -10.07 21.47 -14.26
C LYS A 184 -9.74 20.10 -13.70
N ARG A 185 -9.35 20.03 -12.43
CA ARG A 185 -8.94 18.78 -11.78
C ARG A 185 -10.13 17.90 -11.40
N LEU A 186 -11.25 18.51 -11.01
CA LEU A 186 -12.47 17.79 -10.63
C LEU A 186 -13.34 17.39 -11.81
N ASN A 187 -13.29 18.09 -12.94
CA ASN A 187 -14.10 17.77 -14.11
C ASN A 187 -14.05 16.29 -14.53
N PRO A 188 -12.87 15.64 -14.68
CA PRO A 188 -12.83 14.23 -15.05
C PRO A 188 -13.45 13.30 -13.98
N ILE A 189 -13.35 13.66 -12.70
CA ILE A 189 -13.94 12.89 -11.60
C ILE A 189 -15.45 13.06 -11.59
N TRP A 190 -15.94 14.30 -11.74
CA TRP A 190 -17.35 14.64 -11.76
C TRP A 190 -18.10 13.93 -12.89
N GLN A 191 -17.52 13.89 -14.10
CA GLN A 191 -18.13 13.16 -15.22
C GLN A 191 -18.24 11.67 -14.92
N ARG A 192 -17.19 11.03 -14.38
CA ARG A 192 -17.22 9.60 -14.02
C ARG A 192 -18.26 9.29 -12.94
N ILE A 193 -18.45 10.17 -11.96
CA ILE A 193 -19.48 10.02 -10.93
C ILE A 193 -20.88 10.05 -11.56
N ARG A 194 -21.10 10.95 -12.52
CA ARG A 194 -22.37 11.08 -13.24
C ARG A 194 -22.65 9.91 -14.17
N ASP A 195 -21.62 9.37 -14.81
CA ASP A 195 -21.75 8.22 -15.71
C ASP A 195 -22.01 6.90 -14.95
N ALA A 196 -21.62 6.83 -13.68
CA ALA A 196 -21.79 5.65 -12.83
C ALA A 196 -23.13 5.62 -12.05
N ALA A 197 -23.91 6.70 -12.09
CA ALA A 197 -25.19 6.86 -11.39
C ALA A 197 -26.39 6.60 -12.32
#